data_AF-A0A1W9L119-F1
#
_entry.id   AF-A0A1W9L119-F1
#
_cell.length_a   1.000
_cell.length_b   1.000
_cell.length_c   1.000
_cell.angle_alpha   90.00
_cell.angle_beta   90.00
_cell.angle_gamma   90.00
#
_symmetry.space_group_name_H-M   'P 1'
#
loop_
_entity.id
_entity.type
_entity.pdbx_description
1 polymer ?
#
loop_
_entity_poly.entity_id
_entity_poly.type
_entity_poly.pdbx_seq_one_letter_code
_entity_poly.pdbx_strand_id
1 'polypeptide(L)'
;MIIVAVSGGKASAWCADWAIRTYGHNDVQLYFNDTHWEDPDLYRFLIDLSGYLDHPIINDSDGRSPEQLFYDEHALANDRMPFCSRILKANRLQEFYSHGDQLVFGIGLEEKHRASRITNAYERYSDKKGNFRYLAGIFPVKR
;
A
#
# COMPACT_ATOMS: atom_id res chain seq x y z
N MET A 1 8.99 -8.56 -9.05
CA MET A 1 7.82 -9.02 -8.26
C MET A 1 6.64 -8.09 -8.52
N ILE A 2 5.40 -8.60 -8.49
CA ILE A 2 4.20 -7.75 -8.44
C ILE A 2 3.84 -7.56 -6.96
N ILE A 3 3.90 -6.32 -6.47
CA ILE A 3 3.60 -5.99 -5.08
C ILE A 3 2.26 -5.27 -5.03
N VAL A 4 1.28 -5.87 -4.37
CA VAL A 4 -0.05 -5.29 -4.19
C VAL A 4 -0.14 -4.66 -2.80
N ALA A 5 -0.38 -3.36 -2.75
CA ALA A 5 -0.66 -2.67 -1.49
C ALA A 5 -2.10 -2.98 -1.05
N VAL A 6 -2.24 -3.83 -0.04
CA VAL A 6 -3.52 -4.23 0.56
C VAL A 6 -3.83 -3.26 1.70
N SER A 7 -5.02 -2.64 1.69
CA SER A 7 -5.41 -1.61 2.67
C SER A 7 -6.66 -1.97 3.46
N GLY A 8 -7.17 -3.20 3.32
CA GLY A 8 -8.44 -3.64 3.91
C GLY A 8 -9.68 -3.19 3.13
N GLY A 9 -9.51 -2.40 2.06
CA GLY A 9 -10.62 -1.99 1.19
C GLY A 9 -10.90 -2.97 0.06
N LYS A 10 -12.16 -3.02 -0.40
CA LYS A 10 -12.64 -3.88 -1.51
C LYS A 10 -11.78 -3.77 -2.77
N ALA A 11 -11.35 -2.56 -3.13
CA ALA A 11 -10.54 -2.35 -4.33
C ALA A 11 -9.16 -3.03 -4.22
N SER A 12 -8.51 -2.93 -3.06
CA SER A 12 -7.22 -3.57 -2.83
C SER A 12 -7.31 -5.10 -2.76
N ALA A 13 -8.40 -5.63 -2.19
CA ALA A 13 -8.67 -7.06 -2.19
C ALA A 13 -8.91 -7.62 -3.60
N TRP A 14 -9.63 -6.87 -4.44
CA TRP A 14 -9.80 -7.24 -5.85
C TRP A 14 -8.47 -7.24 -6.61
N CYS A 15 -7.62 -6.22 -6.38
CA CYS A 15 -6.28 -6.18 -6.98
C CYS A 15 -5.41 -7.36 -6.55
N ALA A 16 -5.54 -7.82 -5.30
CA ALA A 16 -4.83 -9.00 -4.79
C ALA A 16 -5.25 -10.27 -5.54
N ASP A 17 -6.55 -10.56 -5.64
CA ASP A 17 -7.08 -11.69 -6.41
C ASP A 17 -6.65 -11.63 -7.88
N TRP A 18 -6.81 -10.46 -8.51
CA TRP A 18 -6.43 -10.24 -9.89
C TRP A 18 -4.94 -10.50 -10.14
N ALA A 19 -4.06 -9.99 -9.28
CA ALA A 19 -2.62 -10.17 -9.43
C ALA A 19 -2.24 -11.64 -9.32
N ILE A 20 -2.73 -12.34 -8.28
CA ILE A 20 -2.44 -13.76 -8.06
C ILE A 20 -2.92 -14.60 -9.26
N ARG A 21 -4.12 -14.34 -9.77
CA ARG A 21 -4.67 -15.08 -10.92
C ARG A 21 -3.93 -14.81 -12.23
N THR A 22 -3.33 -13.62 -12.36
CA THR A 22 -2.67 -13.18 -13.59
C THR A 22 -1.21 -13.59 -13.65
N TYR A 23 -0.50 -13.48 -12.52
CA TYR A 23 0.95 -13.69 -12.44
C TYR A 23 1.34 -14.95 -11.67
N GLY A 24 0.43 -15.52 -10.87
CA GLY A 24 0.69 -16.69 -10.04
C GLY A 24 1.25 -16.34 -8.65
N HIS A 25 1.15 -17.28 -7.71
CA HIS A 25 1.54 -17.05 -6.30
C HIS A 25 3.02 -16.72 -6.11
N ASN A 26 3.91 -17.20 -6.99
CA ASN A 26 5.35 -17.02 -6.83
C ASN A 26 5.84 -15.63 -7.26
N ASP A 27 5.07 -14.93 -8.09
CA ASP A 27 5.43 -13.62 -8.64
C ASP A 27 4.59 -12.48 -8.05
N VAL A 28 3.83 -12.76 -6.98
CA VAL A 28 3.00 -11.79 -6.27
C VAL A 28 3.37 -11.73 -4.79
N GLN A 29 3.40 -10.52 -4.26
CA GLN A 29 3.47 -10.24 -2.82
C GLN A 29 2.31 -9.32 -2.43
N LEU A 30 1.57 -9.71 -1.39
CA LEU A 30 0.56 -8.87 -0.77
C LEU A 30 1.18 -8.14 0.42
N TYR A 31 1.09 -6.82 0.46
CA TYR A 31 1.78 -6.00 1.44
C TYR A 31 0.80 -5.05 2.13
N PHE A 32 0.73 -5.14 3.46
CA PHE A 32 -0.12 -4.32 4.33
C PHE A 32 0.74 -3.47 5.25
N ASN A 33 0.41 -2.17 5.32
CA ASN A 33 1.03 -1.22 6.25
C ASN A 33 0.22 -1.15 7.54
N ASP A 34 0.68 -1.83 8.58
CA ASP A 34 0.06 -1.80 9.89
C ASP A 34 0.43 -0.52 10.64
N THR A 35 -0.60 0.28 10.92
CA THR A 35 -0.46 1.54 11.65
C THR A 35 -0.71 1.40 13.14
N HIS A 36 -1.08 0.21 13.63
CA HIS A 36 -1.59 -0.01 14.99
C HIS A 36 -2.76 0.92 15.37
N TRP A 37 -3.53 1.37 14.38
CA TRP A 37 -4.70 2.25 14.54
C TRP A 37 -5.88 1.86 13.64
N GLU A 38 -5.74 0.76 12.91
CA GLU A 38 -6.83 0.27 12.07
C GLU A 38 -7.91 -0.41 12.95
N ASP A 39 -9.13 -0.50 12.44
CA ASP A 39 -10.22 -1.16 13.15
C ASP A 39 -9.94 -2.67 13.34
N PRO A 40 -10.26 -3.29 14.49
CA PRO A 40 -10.12 -4.74 14.69
C PRO A 40 -10.73 -5.59 13.56
N ASP A 41 -11.83 -5.14 12.97
CA ASP A 41 -12.48 -5.83 11.84
C ASP A 41 -11.61 -5.85 10.58
N LEU A 42 -10.77 -4.82 10.38
CA LEU A 42 -9.81 -4.80 9.27
C LEU A 42 -8.79 -5.94 9.43
N TYR A 43 -8.26 -6.15 10.63
CA TYR A 43 -7.31 -7.24 10.87
C TYR A 43 -7.95 -8.61 10.66
N ARG A 44 -9.20 -8.80 11.14
CA ARG A 44 -9.99 -10.01 10.84
C ARG A 44 -10.14 -10.20 9.32
N PHE A 45 -10.51 -9.14 8.61
CA PHE A 45 -10.67 -9.19 7.15
C PHE A 45 -9.38 -9.58 6.43
N LEU A 46 -8.21 -9.08 6.86
CA LEU A 46 -6.93 -9.47 6.26
C LEU A 46 -6.61 -10.96 6.46
N ILE A 47 -6.93 -11.51 7.63
CA ILE A 47 -6.78 -12.95 7.91
C ILE A 47 -7.69 -13.76 6.98
N ASP A 48 -8.97 -13.39 6.90
CA ASP A 48 -9.95 -14.05 6.03
C ASP A 48 -9.53 -13.96 4.55
N LEU A 49 -9.04 -12.80 4.11
CA LEU A 49 -8.57 -12.58 2.75
C LEU A 49 -7.34 -13.43 2.44
N SER A 50 -6.37 -13.50 3.35
CA SER A 50 -5.17 -14.32 3.19
C SER A 50 -5.51 -15.80 3.08
N GLY A 51 -6.43 -16.29 3.93
CA GLY A 51 -6.93 -17.66 3.86
C GLY A 51 -7.73 -17.96 2.59
N TYR A 52 -8.58 -17.02 2.16
CA TYR A 52 -9.35 -17.16 0.91
C TYR A 52 -8.45 -17.23 -0.33
N LEU A 53 -7.39 -16.41 -0.37
CA LEU A 53 -6.45 -16.37 -1.50
C LEU A 53 -5.40 -17.47 -1.44
N ASP A 54 -5.32 -18.24 -0.35
CA ASP A 54 -4.22 -19.17 -0.05
C ASP A 54 -2.85 -18.51 -0.29
N HIS A 55 -2.71 -17.28 0.21
CA HIS A 55 -1.53 -16.46 -0.02
C HIS A 55 -1.27 -15.53 1.18
N PRO A 56 -0.04 -15.50 1.73
CA PRO A 56 0.26 -14.71 2.90
C PRO A 56 0.22 -13.20 2.60
N ILE A 57 -0.23 -12.42 3.57
CA ILE A 57 -0.12 -10.96 3.55
C ILE A 57 1.03 -10.56 4.46
N ILE A 58 2.02 -9.86 3.91
CA ILE A 58 3.12 -9.28 4.66
C ILE A 58 2.56 -8.12 5.47
N ASN A 59 2.61 -8.24 6.80
CA ASN A 59 2.34 -7.14 7.72
C ASN A 59 3.65 -6.41 8.00
N ASP A 60 3.74 -5.15 7.56
CA ASP A 60 4.86 -4.27 7.84
C ASP A 60 4.43 -3.08 8.71
N SER A 61 5.20 -2.82 9.77
CA SER A 61 4.94 -1.78 10.76
C SER A 61 6.21 -1.01 11.10
N ASP A 62 6.04 0.30 11.35
CA ASP A 62 7.04 1.19 11.98
C ASP A 62 7.13 0.94 13.51
N GLY A 63 6.23 0.13 14.08
CA GLY A 63 6.11 -0.10 15.52
C GLY A 63 5.49 1.08 16.29
N ARG A 64 5.21 2.19 15.60
CA ARG A 64 4.56 3.39 16.14
C ARG A 64 3.13 3.55 15.64
N SER A 65 2.29 4.14 16.49
CA SER A 65 0.94 4.55 16.14
C SER A 65 0.89 6.00 15.61
N PRO A 66 -0.21 6.43 14.95
CA PRO A 66 -0.44 7.82 14.58
C PRO A 66 -0.34 8.78 15.75
N GLU A 67 -0.82 8.39 16.93
CA GLU A 67 -0.74 9.20 18.13
C GLU A 67 0.71 9.44 18.55
N GLN A 68 1.56 8.40 18.53
CA GLN A 68 2.99 8.56 18.81
C GLN A 68 3.64 9.51 17.79
N LEU A 69 3.29 9.41 16.51
CA LEU A 69 3.77 10.36 15.51
C LEU A 69 3.29 11.79 15.74
N PHE A 70 2.10 11.99 16.30
CA PHE A 70 1.63 13.34 16.63
C PHE A 70 2.51 13.98 17.71
N TYR A 71 2.95 13.18 18.69
CA TYR A 71 3.88 13.62 19.72
C TYR A 71 5.28 13.86 19.15
N ASP A 72 5.79 12.95 18.31
CA ASP A 72 7.12 13.06 17.67
C ASP A 72 7.23 14.31 16.78
N GLU A 73 6.18 14.61 16.00
CA GLU A 73 6.16 15.73 15.05
C GLU A 73 5.63 17.03 15.67
N HIS A 74 5.27 17.02 16.97
CA HIS A 74 4.67 18.14 17.69
C HIS A 74 3.46 18.76 16.96
N ALA A 75 2.67 17.93 16.28
CA ALA A 75 1.58 18.39 15.43
C ALA A 75 0.52 17.32 15.21
N LEU A 76 -0.72 17.74 14.90
CA LEU A 76 -1.79 16.82 14.50
C LEU A 76 -1.84 16.68 12.98
N ALA A 77 -1.82 15.43 12.48
CA ALA A 77 -1.94 15.19 11.05
C ALA A 77 -3.32 15.57 10.53
N ASN A 78 -3.37 16.00 9.28
CA ASN A 78 -4.58 16.30 8.54
C ASN A 78 -4.30 16.25 7.03
N ASP A 79 -5.31 16.48 6.20
CA ASP A 79 -5.17 16.41 4.74
C ASP A 79 -4.15 17.40 4.16
N ARG A 80 -3.87 18.52 4.84
CA ARG A 80 -2.84 19.49 4.43
C ARG A 80 -1.46 19.10 4.93
N MET A 81 -1.37 18.23 5.94
CA MET A 81 -0.12 17.77 6.53
C MET A 81 -0.18 16.26 6.82
N PRO A 82 -0.19 15.41 5.76
CA PRO A 82 -0.48 13.97 5.88
C PRO A 82 0.77 13.18 6.28
N PHE A 83 1.46 13.57 7.36
CA PHE A 83 2.72 12.94 7.75
C PHE A 83 2.54 11.50 8.23
N CYS A 84 1.43 11.12 8.87
CA CYS A 84 1.18 9.72 9.25
C CYS A 84 1.11 8.81 8.03
N SER A 85 0.33 9.18 7.00
CA SER A 85 0.23 8.39 5.76
C SER A 85 1.56 8.35 4.99
N ARG A 86 2.35 9.43 5.06
CA ARG A 86 3.70 9.48 4.47
C ARG A 86 4.64 8.52 5.20
N ILE A 87 4.72 8.61 6.53
CA ILE A 87 5.69 7.87 7.36
C ILE A 87 5.28 6.40 7.49
N LEU A 88 4.07 6.12 7.95
CA LEU A 88 3.61 4.76 8.29
C LEU A 88 3.24 3.91 7.05
N LYS A 89 2.98 4.55 5.90
CA LYS A 89 2.53 3.83 4.68
C LYS A 89 3.50 4.02 3.52
N ALA A 90 3.64 5.24 3.01
CA ALA A 90 4.41 5.48 1.78
C ALA A 90 5.91 5.17 1.95
N ASN A 91 6.56 5.70 2.99
CA ASN A 91 7.98 5.48 3.23
C ASN A 91 8.30 4.00 3.45
N ARG A 92 7.47 3.30 4.23
CA ARG A 92 7.60 1.85 4.49
C ARG A 92 7.59 1.04 3.19
N LEU A 93 6.59 1.24 2.32
CA LEU A 93 6.55 0.55 1.02
C LEU A 93 7.72 0.96 0.12
N GLN A 94 8.13 2.23 0.15
CA GLN A 94 9.30 2.74 -0.58
C GLN A 94 10.64 2.13 -0.15
N GLU A 95 10.73 1.67 1.09
CA GLU A 95 11.89 0.93 1.59
C GLU A 95 11.80 -0.57 1.26
N PHE A 96 10.59 -1.10 1.09
CA PHE A 96 10.34 -2.51 0.83
C PHE A 96 10.63 -2.94 -0.62
N TYR A 97 10.14 -2.19 -1.63
CA TYR A 97 10.26 -2.65 -3.02
C TYR A 97 11.67 -2.46 -3.60
N SER A 98 12.00 -3.31 -4.58
CA SER A 98 13.30 -3.37 -5.27
C SER A 98 13.19 -3.07 -6.77
N HIS A 99 14.35 -2.98 -7.44
CA HIS A 99 14.40 -2.61 -8.86
C HIS A 99 13.72 -3.69 -9.70
N GLY A 100 12.82 -3.26 -10.60
CA GLY A 100 12.05 -4.16 -11.45
C GLY A 100 10.74 -4.65 -10.82
N ASP A 101 10.45 -4.28 -9.57
CA ASP A 101 9.15 -4.53 -8.97
C ASP A 101 8.08 -3.59 -9.54
N GLN A 102 6.85 -4.10 -9.64
CA GLN A 102 5.69 -3.32 -10.07
C GLN A 102 4.73 -3.18 -8.89
N LEU A 103 4.31 -1.95 -8.61
CA LEU A 103 3.40 -1.67 -7.51
C LEU A 103 1.97 -1.54 -8.03
N VAL A 104 1.06 -2.22 -7.36
CA VAL A 104 -0.36 -2.22 -7.66
C VAL A 104 -1.12 -1.60 -6.50
N PHE A 105 -1.91 -0.57 -6.81
CA PHE A 105 -2.76 0.12 -5.84
C PHE A 105 -4.22 0.04 -6.26
N GLY A 106 -5.09 -0.39 -5.34
CA GLY A 106 -6.53 -0.37 -5.54
C GLY A 106 -7.09 1.04 -5.41
N ILE A 107 -7.25 1.75 -6.53
CA ILE A 107 -7.79 3.13 -6.59
C ILE A 107 -9.01 3.16 -7.50
N GLY A 108 -10.13 3.65 -6.98
CA GLY A 108 -11.38 3.77 -7.75
C GLY A 108 -11.31 4.85 -8.83
N LEU A 109 -12.18 4.74 -9.84
CA LEU A 109 -12.31 5.74 -10.91
C LEU A 109 -12.67 7.15 -10.40
N GLU A 110 -13.38 7.22 -9.28
CA GLU A 110 -13.75 8.50 -8.64
C GLU A 110 -12.56 9.18 -7.95
N GLU A 111 -11.47 8.44 -7.75
CA GLU A 111 -10.29 8.87 -7.00
C GLU A 111 -9.05 9.04 -7.89
N LYS A 112 -9.23 9.28 -9.19
CA LYS A 112 -8.14 9.46 -10.17
C LYS A 112 -7.04 10.44 -9.72
N HIS A 113 -7.42 11.49 -8.99
CA HIS A 113 -6.47 12.47 -8.46
C HIS A 113 -5.54 11.89 -7.38
N ARG A 114 -5.97 10.87 -6.62
CA ARG A 114 -5.10 10.14 -5.68
C ARG A 114 -4.09 9.31 -6.44
N ALA A 115 -4.52 8.71 -7.55
CA ALA A 115 -3.68 7.90 -8.41
C ALA A 115 -2.48 8.69 -8.94
N SER A 116 -2.69 9.90 -9.47
CA SER A 116 -1.59 10.77 -9.92
C SER A 116 -0.66 11.19 -8.78
N ARG A 117 -1.20 11.49 -7.59
CA ARG A 117 -0.38 11.81 -6.40
C ARG A 117 0.50 10.65 -5.96
N ILE A 118 -0.04 9.44 -5.94
CA ILE A 118 0.71 8.22 -5.60
C ILE A 118 1.83 8.03 -6.62
N THR A 119 1.51 7.96 -7.91
CA THR A 119 2.51 7.82 -8.97
C THR A 119 3.65 8.84 -8.83
N ASN A 120 3.32 10.13 -8.69
CA ASN A 120 4.33 11.17 -8.52
C ASN A 120 5.20 10.98 -7.26
N ALA A 121 4.64 10.49 -6.16
CA ALA A 121 5.39 10.27 -4.92
C ALA A 121 6.43 9.14 -5.07
N TYR A 122 6.06 8.05 -5.76
CA TYR A 122 6.95 6.92 -6.00
C TYR A 122 7.98 7.19 -7.10
N GLU A 123 7.61 7.92 -8.16
CA GLU A 123 8.56 8.39 -9.19
C GLU A 123 9.65 9.28 -8.59
N ARG A 124 9.27 10.28 -7.78
CA ARG A 124 10.24 11.17 -7.11
C ARG A 124 11.20 10.43 -6.18
N TYR A 125 10.71 9.39 -5.50
CA TYR A 125 11.56 8.59 -4.62
C TYR A 125 12.53 7.71 -5.44
N SER A 126 12.03 7.10 -6.51
CA SER A 126 12.81 6.34 -7.49
C SER A 126 13.96 7.17 -8.08
N ASP A 127 13.67 8.39 -8.54
CA ASP A 127 14.67 9.28 -9.14
C ASP A 127 15.81 9.60 -8.16
N LYS A 128 15.49 9.81 -6.87
CA LYS A 128 16.49 10.05 -5.82
C LYS A 128 17.41 8.85 -5.56
N LYS A 129 16.91 7.62 -5.70
CA LYS A 129 17.72 6.39 -5.56
C LYS A 129 18.43 5.98 -6.86
N GLY A 130 18.19 6.69 -7.97
CA GLY A 130 19.04 6.66 -9.16
C GLY A 130 18.93 5.43 -10.05
N ASN A 131 17.98 4.50 -9.85
CA ASN A 131 17.83 3.30 -10.70
C ASN A 131 16.51 2.57 -10.45
N PHE A 132 15.33 3.15 -10.72
CA PHE A 132 14.08 2.38 -10.65
C PHE A 132 13.14 2.74 -11.82
N ARG A 133 12.68 1.73 -12.56
CA ARG A 133 11.62 1.89 -13.56
C ARG A 133 10.32 1.37 -12.94
N TYR A 134 9.48 2.31 -12.56
CA TYR A 134 8.18 2.11 -11.95
C TYR A 134 7.12 1.82 -13.02
N LEU A 135 6.25 0.84 -12.75
CA LEU A 135 4.96 0.70 -13.44
C LEU A 135 3.86 0.76 -12.37
N ALA A 136 3.23 1.94 -12.23
CA ALA A 136 1.97 2.10 -11.53
C ALA A 136 0.88 1.31 -12.24
N GLY A 137 0.48 0.17 -11.69
CA GLY A 137 -0.82 -0.41 -11.99
C GLY A 137 -1.90 0.27 -11.16
N ILE A 138 -2.45 1.40 -11.62
CA ILE A 138 -3.69 1.95 -11.05
C ILE A 138 -4.84 1.20 -11.72
N PHE A 139 -5.45 0.26 -11.02
CA PHE A 139 -6.57 -0.51 -11.56
C PHE A 139 -7.89 0.10 -11.15
N PRO A 140 -8.64 0.70 -12.10
CA PRO A 140 -9.98 1.18 -11.81
C PRO A 140 -10.90 -0.01 -11.55
N VAL A 141 -11.29 -0.20 -10.29
CA VAL A 141 -12.32 -1.19 -9.95
C VAL A 141 -13.69 -0.57 -10.27
N LYS A 142 -14.41 -1.14 -11.24
CA LYS A 142 -15.85 -0.88 -11.40
C LYS A 142 -16.58 -1.54 -10.23
N ARG A 143 -17.43 -0.76 -9.55
CA ARG A 143 -18.29 -1.26 -8.46
C ARG A 143 -19.23 -2.36 -8.94
#